data_AF-A0A9D3Y953-F1
#
_entry.id   AF-A0A9D3Y953-F1
#
_cell.length_a   1.000
_cell.length_b   1.000
_cell.length_c   1.000
_cell.angle_alpha   90.00
_cell.angle_beta   90.00
_cell.angle_gamma   90.00
#
_symmetry.space_group_name_H-M   'P 1'
#
loop_
_entity.id
_entity.type
_entity.pdbx_description
1 polymer ?
#
loop_
_entity_poly.entity_id
_entity_poly.type
_entity_poly.pdbx_seq_one_letter_code
_entity_poly.pdbx_strand_id
1 'polypeptide(L)'
;MSTRSSGFGARRSLSFADLPYVGKRFYVDVRSNAQRTKVIQRIQNLGGHIENFLSKDVDLLVTDAKDRKEQSGAGKNAAKQNLPLSRGKLRSPTMFN
;
A
#
# COMPACT_ATOMS: atom_id res chain seq x y z
N MET A 1 -35.73 8.71 -41.88
CA MET A 1 -34.69 7.75 -41.45
C MET A 1 -34.04 8.30 -40.19
N SER A 2 -34.20 7.62 -39.05
CA SER A 2 -33.67 8.08 -37.75
C SER A 2 -32.96 6.90 -37.09
N THR A 3 -31.64 6.95 -36.97
CA THR A 3 -30.84 5.94 -36.29
C THR A 3 -30.82 6.24 -34.79
N ARG A 4 -31.58 5.48 -34.00
CA ARG A 4 -31.42 5.48 -32.53
C ARG A 4 -30.32 4.48 -32.19
N SER A 5 -29.12 4.96 -31.95
CA SER A 5 -28.06 4.16 -31.33
C SER A 5 -28.37 4.01 -29.84
N SER A 6 -29.08 2.95 -29.46
CA SER A 6 -29.22 2.56 -28.05
C SER A 6 -27.95 1.86 -27.59
N GLY A 7 -26.88 2.63 -27.41
CA GLY A 7 -25.68 2.18 -26.73
C GLY A 7 -25.95 2.09 -25.22
N PHE A 8 -26.66 1.05 -24.79
CA PHE A 8 -26.60 0.62 -23.40
C PHE A 8 -25.19 0.10 -23.16
N GLY A 9 -24.29 0.99 -22.75
CA GLY A 9 -22.95 0.65 -22.35
C GLY A 9 -23.00 -0.49 -21.33
N ALA A 10 -22.36 -1.60 -21.66
CA ALA A 10 -22.26 -2.77 -20.81
C ALA A 10 -21.78 -2.33 -19.42
N ARG A 11 -22.72 -2.28 -18.45
CA ARG A 11 -22.39 -2.08 -17.05
C ARG A 11 -21.58 -3.30 -16.61
N ARG A 12 -20.25 -3.18 -16.63
CA ARG A 12 -19.36 -4.17 -16.03
C ARG A 12 -19.65 -4.16 -14.53
N SER A 13 -20.36 -5.17 -14.04
CA SER A 13 -20.44 -5.44 -12.60
C SER A 13 -19.07 -5.95 -12.17
N LEU A 14 -18.31 -5.12 -11.46
CA LEU A 14 -17.14 -5.60 -10.75
C LEU A 14 -17.66 -6.40 -9.56
N SER A 15 -17.64 -7.73 -9.68
CA SER A 15 -17.90 -8.61 -8.55
C SER A 15 -16.74 -8.51 -7.58
N PHE A 16 -16.86 -7.67 -6.55
CA PHE A 16 -15.93 -7.62 -5.42
C PHE A 16 -16.09 -8.83 -4.47
N ALA A 17 -16.51 -9.99 -5.00
CA ALA A 17 -16.75 -11.20 -4.22
C ALA A 17 -15.45 -11.86 -3.74
N ASP A 18 -14.29 -11.29 -4.09
CA ASP A 18 -13.00 -11.72 -3.58
C ASP A 18 -12.80 -11.11 -2.18
N LEU A 19 -12.77 -12.00 -1.20
CA LEU A 19 -12.37 -11.69 0.17
C LEU A 19 -10.99 -10.99 0.16
N PRO A 20 -10.81 -9.88 0.90
CA PRO A 20 -9.68 -8.98 0.67
C PRO A 20 -8.31 -9.56 1.03
N TYR A 21 -8.25 -10.65 1.79
CA TYR A 21 -7.02 -11.32 2.20
C TYR A 21 -6.81 -12.71 1.57
N VAL A 22 -7.56 -13.04 0.52
CA VAL A 22 -7.39 -14.31 -0.20
C VAL A 22 -5.94 -14.48 -0.65
N GLY A 23 -5.35 -15.63 -0.28
CA GLY A 23 -3.98 -15.99 -0.62
C GLY A 23 -2.91 -15.28 0.21
N LYS A 24 -3.29 -14.44 1.18
CA LYS A 24 -2.34 -13.77 2.09
C LYS A 24 -2.11 -14.58 3.35
N ARG A 25 -0.84 -14.63 3.80
CA ARG A 25 -0.39 -15.32 5.01
C ARG A 25 0.01 -14.31 6.07
N PHE A 26 -0.46 -14.54 7.29
CA PHE A 26 -0.29 -13.64 8.43
C PHE A 26 0.37 -14.35 9.58
N TYR A 27 1.26 -13.64 10.28
CA TYR A 27 1.71 -14.01 11.61
C TYR A 27 1.19 -12.99 12.62
N VAL A 28 0.63 -13.48 13.74
CA VAL A 28 0.00 -12.63 14.77
C VAL A 28 0.78 -12.73 16.07
N ASP A 29 1.55 -11.67 16.35
CA ASP A 29 2.34 -11.46 17.56
C ASP A 29 1.66 -10.41 18.47
N VAL A 30 0.52 -10.78 19.03
CA VAL A 30 -0.26 -9.94 19.96
C VAL A 30 -0.24 -10.59 21.34
N ARG A 31 0.23 -9.86 22.35
CA ARG A 31 0.38 -10.36 23.73
C ARG A 31 -0.96 -10.64 24.40
N SER A 32 -1.95 -9.79 24.13
CA SER A 32 -3.30 -9.98 24.68
C SER A 32 -4.02 -11.13 23.97
N ASN A 33 -4.22 -12.25 24.66
CA ASN A 33 -4.95 -13.41 24.12
C ASN A 33 -6.34 -13.05 23.59
N ALA A 34 -7.10 -12.21 24.31
CA ALA A 34 -8.43 -11.80 23.88
C ALA A 34 -8.41 -11.00 22.56
N GLN A 35 -7.41 -10.13 22.37
CA GLN A 35 -7.26 -9.39 21.12
C GLN A 35 -6.74 -10.30 20.00
N ARG A 36 -5.78 -11.17 20.32
CA ARG A 36 -5.23 -12.16 19.38
C ARG A 36 -6.32 -13.01 18.75
N THR A 37 -7.23 -13.57 19.56
CA THR A 37 -8.35 -14.39 19.04
C THR A 37 -9.27 -13.57 18.12
N LYS A 38 -9.61 -12.34 18.49
CA LYS A 38 -10.47 -11.46 17.68
C LYS A 38 -9.82 -11.13 16.33
N VAL A 39 -8.53 -10.81 16.34
CA VAL A 39 -7.75 -10.51 15.14
C VAL A 39 -7.67 -11.74 14.23
N ILE A 40 -7.33 -12.90 14.78
CA ILE A 40 -7.27 -14.16 14.03
C ILE A 40 -8.61 -14.45 13.34
N GLN A 41 -9.72 -14.39 14.09
CA GLN A 41 -11.06 -14.60 13.54
C GLN A 41 -11.36 -13.60 12.41
N ARG A 42 -10.99 -12.33 12.59
CA ARG A 42 -11.24 -11.31 11.57
C ARG A 42 -10.43 -11.55 10.30
N ILE A 43 -9.16 -11.94 10.42
CA ILE A 43 -8.30 -12.24 9.27
C ILE A 43 -8.84 -13.45 8.49
N GLN A 44 -9.22 -14.51 9.20
CA GLN A 44 -9.80 -15.72 8.59
C GLN A 44 -11.12 -15.41 7.88
N ASN A 45 -12.01 -14.62 8.48
CA ASN A 45 -13.26 -14.18 7.87
C ASN A 45 -13.05 -13.34 6.60
N LEU A 46 -11.87 -12.75 6.44
CA LEU A 46 -11.47 -11.97 5.27
C LEU A 46 -10.65 -12.80 4.28
N GLY A 47 -10.59 -14.13 4.44
CA GLY A 47 -9.92 -15.06 3.54
C GLY A 47 -8.42 -15.23 3.76
N GLY A 48 -7.87 -14.67 4.84
CA GLY A 48 -6.44 -14.76 5.17
C GLY A 48 -6.08 -16.05 5.90
N HIS A 49 -4.85 -16.51 5.68
CA HIS A 49 -4.26 -17.67 6.36
C HIS A 49 -3.41 -17.22 7.54
N ILE A 50 -3.53 -17.90 8.68
CA ILE A 50 -2.68 -17.66 9.85
C ILE A 50 -1.59 -18.72 9.89
N GLU A 51 -0.34 -18.28 9.97
CA GLU A 51 0.82 -19.14 10.18
C GLU A 51 1.17 -19.23 11.67
N ASN A 52 1.55 -20.42 12.11
CA ASN A 52 1.95 -20.65 13.51
C ASN A 52 3.35 -20.12 13.81
N PHE A 53 4.18 -19.95 12.79
CA PHE A 53 5.57 -19.56 12.90
C PHE A 53 5.87 -18.40 11.97
N LEU A 54 6.74 -17.49 12.41
CA LEU A 54 7.27 -16.44 11.54
C LEU A 54 8.25 -17.09 10.56
N SER A 55 7.86 -17.11 9.28
CA SER A 55 8.65 -17.69 8.20
C SER A 55 8.84 -16.66 7.08
N LYS A 56 9.67 -17.00 6.08
CA LYS A 56 9.87 -16.16 4.88
C LYS A 56 8.60 -16.06 4.02
N ASP A 57 7.65 -16.94 4.22
CA ASP A 57 6.43 -17.04 3.43
C ASP A 57 5.27 -16.22 4.02
N VAL A 58 5.48 -15.58 5.17
CA VAL A 58 4.48 -14.68 5.77
C VAL A 58 4.49 -13.34 5.03
N ASP A 59 3.33 -12.92 4.54
CA ASP A 59 3.18 -11.62 3.86
C ASP A 59 3.11 -10.46 4.86
N LEU A 60 2.42 -10.67 5.99
CA LEU A 60 2.02 -9.61 6.91
C LEU A 60 2.24 -10.04 8.37
N LEU A 61 2.90 -9.16 9.12
CA LEU A 61 3.06 -9.27 10.57
C LEU A 61 2.05 -8.34 11.26
N VAL A 62 1.27 -8.89 12.19
CA VAL A 62 0.36 -8.11 13.04
C VAL A 62 0.88 -8.18 14.47
N THR A 63 1.23 -7.03 15.04
CA THR A 63 1.78 -6.93 16.40
C THR A 63 1.12 -5.81 17.21
N ASP A 64 1.11 -5.97 18.54
CA ASP A 64 0.69 -4.94 19.50
C ASP A 64 1.87 -4.13 20.07
N ALA A 65 3.09 -4.38 19.56
CA ALA A 65 4.24 -3.57 19.88
C ALA A 65 3.99 -2.13 19.41
N LYS A 66 4.13 -1.16 20.32
CA LYS A 66 4.19 0.26 19.93
C LYS A 66 5.33 0.41 18.93
N ASP A 67 5.03 1.00 17.78
CA ASP A 67 6.03 1.44 16.82
C ASP A 67 7.07 2.28 17.56
N ARG A 68 8.18 1.64 17.93
CA ARG A 68 9.42 2.37 18.16
C ARG A 68 9.76 2.85 16.77
N LYS A 69 9.40 4.11 16.49
CA LYS A 69 9.82 4.89 15.31
C LYS A 69 11.02 4.20 14.72
N GLU A 70 10.86 3.63 13.53
CA GLU A 70 11.92 2.96 12.79
C GLU A 70 13.20 3.75 12.98
N GLN A 71 14.08 3.29 13.89
CA GLN A 71 15.46 3.69 13.82
C GLN A 71 15.91 3.01 12.56
N SER A 72 15.82 3.76 11.47
CA SER A 72 16.30 3.37 10.16
C SER A 72 17.74 2.88 10.35
N GLY A 73 17.89 1.57 10.54
CA GLY A 73 19.15 0.85 10.55
C GLY A 73 19.72 0.72 9.15
N ALA A 74 19.45 1.70 8.28
CA ALA A 74 20.17 1.91 7.05
C ALA A 74 21.26 2.92 7.36
N GLY A 75 22.48 2.42 7.62
CA GLY A 75 23.67 3.25 7.58
C GLY A 75 23.70 4.01 6.24
N LYS A 76 23.42 5.30 6.29
CA LYS A 76 23.63 6.24 5.18
C LYS A 76 24.13 7.55 5.77
N ASN A 77 25.45 7.65 5.90
CA ASN A 77 26.14 8.92 5.77
C ASN A 77 25.89 9.44 4.35
N ALA A 78 24.74 10.06 4.11
CA ALA A 78 24.51 10.86 2.92
C ALA A 78 24.79 12.31 3.32
N ALA A 79 26.02 12.74 3.04
CA ALA A 79 26.47 14.11 3.16
C ALA A 79 25.43 15.06 2.52
N LYS A 80 25.20 16.19 3.18
CA LYS A 80 24.44 17.32 2.64
C LYS A 80 25.15 17.83 1.38
N GLN A 81 24.80 17.29 0.22
CA GLN A 81 25.21 17.86 -1.05
C GLN A 81 24.31 19.06 -1.32
N ASN A 82 24.81 20.25 -1.00
CA ASN A 82 24.24 21.51 -1.43
C ASN A 82 24.41 21.61 -2.96
N LEU A 83 23.45 21.11 -3.74
CA LEU A 83 23.40 21.42 -5.17
C LEU A 83 22.89 22.86 -5.34
N PRO A 84 23.64 23.76 -6.00
CA PRO A 84 23.11 25.07 -6.36
C PRO A 84 22.01 24.89 -7.41
N LEU A 85 20.78 25.33 -7.10
CA LEU A 85 19.74 25.50 -8.11
C LEU A 85 20.21 26.59 -9.08
N SER A 86 20.77 26.19 -10.21
CA SER A 86 20.97 27.06 -11.36
C SER A 86 19.60 27.51 -11.87
N ARG A 87 19.18 28.71 -11.45
CA ARG A 87 17.98 29.38 -11.98
C ARG A 87 18.27 29.76 -13.43
N GLY A 88 17.68 28.99 -14.34
CA GLY A 88 17.68 29.26 -15.77
C GLY A 88 17.39 30.74 -16.05
N LYS A 89 18.31 31.35 -16.78
CA LYS A 89 18.24 32.72 -17.28
C LYS A 89 17.13 32.77 -18.34
N LEU A 90 15.98 33.38 -18.04
CA LEU A 90 14.99 33.70 -19.07
C LEU A 90 15.63 34.71 -20.04
N ARG A 91 15.87 34.29 -21.28
CA ARG A 91 16.21 35.20 -22.37
C ARG A 91 14.91 35.87 -22.80
N SER A 92 14.80 37.19 -22.65
CA SER A 92 13.72 37.97 -23.25
C SER A 92 13.87 37.98 -24.78
N PRO A 93 12.78 37.85 -25.56
CA PRO A 93 12.85 38.01 -27.01
C PRO A 93 13.00 39.49 -27.37
N THR A 94 13.98 39.79 -28.21
CA THR A 94 14.17 41.09 -28.87
C THR A 94 13.01 41.33 -29.85
N MET A 95 12.25 42.41 -29.67
CA MET A 95 11.30 42.90 -30.66
C MET A 95 12.07 43.81 -31.63
N PHE A 96 12.08 43.46 -32.91
CA PHE A 96 12.51 44.35 -33.99
C PHE A 96 11.37 45.32 -34.31
N ASN A 97 11.67 46.61 -34.39
CA ASN A 97 11.00 47.55 -35.30
C ASN A 97 11.97 48.68 -35.68
#